data_AF-A0A933ILF0-F1
#
_entry.id   AF-A0A933ILF0-F1
#
_cell.length_a   1.000
_cell.length_b   1.000
_cell.length_c   1.000
_cell.angle_alpha   90.00
_cell.angle_beta   90.00
_cell.angle_gamma   90.00
#
_symmetry.space_group_name_H-M   'P 1'
#
loop_
_entity.id
_entity.type
_entity.pdbx_description
1 polymer ?
#
loop_
_entity_poly.entity_id
_entity_poly.type
_entity_poly.pdbx_seq_one_letter_code
_entity_poly.pdbx_strand_id
1 'polypeptide(L)'
;MGKRSRDGYSAKWGSEIQVDDRLAEAVLARSNDGKIKCAQAFLVVSEWRVGPLEVGRVADLKELRITHCQLGLFGYGDQKKAVTPAAEIRPDLEGLVRNALEDERLTCAEAWKIAESCHVPKMEVSALCERLQIKIGSCQLGAF
;
A
#
# COMPACT_ATOMS: atom_id res chain seq x y z
N MET A 1 -6.31 -4.83 -4.42
CA MET A 1 -5.61 -5.53 -5.50
C MET A 1 -6.49 -5.47 -6.72
N GLY A 2 -5.99 -4.93 -7.83
CA GLY A 2 -6.55 -5.28 -9.13
C GLY A 2 -6.65 -6.81 -9.21
N LYS A 3 -7.75 -7.35 -9.76
CA LYS A 3 -7.81 -8.79 -10.01
C LYS A 3 -6.60 -9.15 -10.87
N ARG A 4 -5.89 -10.25 -10.56
CA ARG A 4 -4.92 -10.83 -11.50
C ARG A 4 -5.68 -10.97 -12.81
N SER A 5 -5.26 -10.23 -13.83
CA SER A 5 -5.89 -10.32 -15.13
C SER A 5 -5.61 -11.71 -15.71
N ARG A 6 -6.26 -12.07 -16.83
CA ARG A 6 -5.87 -13.30 -17.55
C ARG A 6 -4.38 -13.30 -17.91
N ASP A 7 -3.79 -12.11 -18.01
CA ASP A 7 -2.41 -11.86 -18.44
C ASP A 7 -1.45 -11.56 -17.26
N GLY A 8 -1.87 -11.79 -16.01
CA GLY A 8 -1.01 -11.60 -14.82
C GLY A 8 -1.07 -10.19 -14.21
N TYR A 9 -0.12 -9.88 -13.32
CA TYR A 9 0.08 -8.54 -12.73
C TYR A 9 1.04 -7.68 -13.55
N SER A 10 2.01 -8.33 -14.20
CA SER A 10 2.96 -7.71 -15.13
C SER A 10 2.29 -6.95 -16.29
N ALA A 11 1.08 -7.36 -16.70
CA ALA A 11 0.29 -6.72 -17.74
C ALA A 11 -0.05 -5.23 -17.49
N LYS A 12 0.14 -4.70 -16.27
CA LYS A 12 0.05 -3.26 -16.00
C LYS A 12 1.17 -2.46 -16.69
N TRP A 13 2.22 -3.12 -17.13
CA TRP A 13 3.46 -2.53 -17.63
C TRP A 13 3.66 -2.87 -19.11
N GLY A 14 4.18 -1.92 -19.89
CA GLY A 14 4.56 -2.16 -21.29
C GLY A 14 5.72 -3.15 -21.40
N SER A 15 5.86 -3.82 -22.55
CA SER A 15 6.81 -4.92 -22.81
C SER A 15 8.30 -4.56 -22.74
N GLU A 16 8.64 -3.27 -22.65
CA GLU A 16 10.02 -2.78 -22.66
C GLU A 16 10.53 -2.35 -21.27
N ILE A 17 9.71 -2.47 -20.22
CA ILE A 17 10.09 -2.02 -18.89
C ILE A 17 11.06 -3.02 -18.25
N GLN A 18 12.34 -2.66 -18.23
CA GLN A 18 13.36 -3.37 -17.47
C GLN A 18 13.43 -2.82 -16.03
N VAL A 19 13.55 -3.73 -15.07
CA VAL A 19 13.85 -3.41 -13.67
C VAL A 19 15.25 -3.91 -13.35
N ASP A 20 15.96 -3.23 -12.46
CA ASP A 20 17.28 -3.68 -12.01
C ASP A 20 17.19 -5.09 -11.41
N ASP A 21 17.94 -6.05 -11.96
CA ASP A 21 17.95 -7.43 -11.51
C ASP A 21 18.33 -7.56 -10.03
N ARG A 22 19.21 -6.69 -9.53
CA ARG A 22 19.62 -6.68 -8.11
C ARG A 22 18.48 -6.24 -7.21
N LEU A 23 17.68 -5.25 -7.64
CA LEU A 23 16.47 -4.87 -6.92
C LEU A 23 15.44 -6.00 -6.95
N ALA A 24 15.32 -6.71 -8.09
CA ALA A 24 14.44 -7.85 -8.22
C ALA A 24 14.80 -9.00 -7.27
N GLU A 25 16.10 -9.32 -7.14
CA GLU A 25 16.61 -10.29 -6.17
C GLU A 25 16.30 -9.85 -4.73
N ALA A 26 16.49 -8.57 -4.40
CA ALA A 26 16.18 -8.05 -3.06
C ALA A 26 14.69 -8.16 -2.72
N VAL A 27 13.80 -7.88 -3.67
CA VAL A 27 12.35 -8.07 -3.49
C VAL A 27 12.01 -9.54 -3.32
N LEU A 28 12.59 -10.43 -4.13
CA LEU A 28 12.36 -11.88 -4.04
C LEU A 28 12.85 -12.45 -2.70
N ALA A 29 14.01 -12.02 -2.21
CA ALA A 29 14.57 -12.45 -0.92
C ALA A 29 13.68 -12.08 0.29
N ARG A 30 12.82 -11.07 0.14
CA ARG A 30 11.82 -10.65 1.15
C ARG A 30 10.42 -11.23 0.90
N SER A 31 10.27 -12.00 -0.17
CA SER A 31 9.03 -12.67 -0.54
C SER A 31 9.01 -14.11 -0.03
N ASN A 32 7.80 -14.65 0.17
CA ASN A 32 7.60 -16.06 0.50
C ASN A 32 6.30 -16.53 -0.14
N ASP A 33 6.30 -17.71 -0.74
CA ASP A 33 5.11 -18.32 -1.37
C ASP A 33 4.41 -17.36 -2.36
N GLY A 34 5.19 -16.75 -3.25
CA GLY A 34 4.68 -15.79 -4.24
C GLY A 34 4.02 -14.53 -3.65
N LYS A 35 4.30 -14.22 -2.38
CA LYS A 35 3.72 -13.08 -1.67
C LYS A 35 4.82 -12.22 -1.03
N ILE A 36 4.57 -10.93 -0.95
CA ILE A 36 5.39 -10.00 -0.17
C ILE A 36 4.50 -9.18 0.75
N LYS A 37 4.84 -9.07 2.03
CA LYS A 37 4.09 -8.20 2.95
C LYS A 37 4.39 -6.74 2.61
N CYS A 38 3.39 -5.85 2.72
CA CYS A 38 3.56 -4.42 2.48
C CYS A 38 4.74 -3.86 3.29
N ALA A 39 4.84 -4.20 4.56
CA ALA A 39 5.97 -3.83 5.41
C ALA A 39 7.33 -4.34 4.88
N GLN A 40 7.40 -5.55 4.34
CA GLN A 40 8.63 -6.12 3.79
C GLN A 40 9.05 -5.43 2.49
N ALA A 41 8.09 -5.07 1.63
CA ALA A 41 8.37 -4.27 0.45
C ALA A 41 8.95 -2.89 0.83
N PHE A 42 8.41 -2.24 1.86
CA PHE A 42 8.95 -0.96 2.34
C PHE A 42 10.31 -1.06 3.05
N LEU A 43 10.70 -2.24 3.56
CA LEU A 43 12.09 -2.44 3.99
C LEU A 43 13.05 -2.39 2.80
N VAL A 44 12.67 -2.98 1.65
CA VAL A 44 13.46 -2.87 0.41
C VAL A 44 13.55 -1.42 -0.06
N VAL A 45 12.43 -0.68 -0.06
CA VAL A 45 12.40 0.76 -0.38
C VAL A 45 13.46 1.53 0.42
N SER A 46 13.48 1.32 1.74
CA SER A 46 14.41 2.02 2.64
C SER A 46 15.87 1.58 2.45
N GLU A 47 16.13 0.28 2.35
CA GLU A 47 17.48 -0.28 2.22
C GLU A 47 18.14 0.10 0.90
N TRP A 48 17.36 0.09 -0.20
CA TRP A 48 17.85 0.36 -1.55
C TRP A 48 17.69 1.83 -1.96
N ARG A 49 17.01 2.64 -1.16
CA ARG A 49 16.74 4.07 -1.42
C ARG A 49 16.05 4.31 -2.78
N VAL A 50 15.10 3.44 -3.11
CA VAL A 50 14.30 3.49 -4.35
C VAL A 50 12.88 3.96 -4.08
N GLY A 51 12.12 4.29 -5.11
CA GLY A 51 10.71 4.66 -4.97
C GLY A 51 9.82 3.47 -4.59
N PRO A 52 8.78 3.63 -3.76
CA PRO A 52 7.84 2.56 -3.45
C PRO A 52 7.16 1.94 -4.69
N LEU A 53 6.84 2.77 -5.68
CA LEU A 53 6.21 2.31 -6.92
C LEU A 53 7.14 1.40 -7.73
N GLU A 54 8.45 1.62 -7.66
CA GLU A 54 9.45 0.78 -8.33
C GLU A 54 9.49 -0.62 -7.70
N VAL A 55 9.49 -0.71 -6.37
CA VAL A 55 9.35 -2.00 -5.66
C VAL A 55 8.02 -2.67 -5.98
N GLY A 56 6.93 -1.90 -6.07
CA GLY A 56 5.62 -2.38 -6.49
C GLY A 56 5.63 -2.96 -7.91
N ARG A 57 6.29 -2.28 -8.85
CA ARG A 57 6.48 -2.74 -10.23
C ARG A 57 7.28 -4.04 -10.28
N VAL A 58 8.38 -4.12 -9.54
CA VAL A 58 9.16 -5.36 -9.43
C VAL A 58 8.29 -6.51 -8.90
N ALA A 59 7.48 -6.25 -7.87
CA ALA A 59 6.54 -7.24 -7.35
C ALA A 59 5.55 -7.70 -8.43
N ASP A 60 4.94 -6.77 -9.18
CA ASP A 60 4.04 -7.11 -10.29
C ASP A 60 4.75 -7.93 -11.39
N LEU A 61 5.96 -7.53 -11.82
CA LEU A 61 6.75 -8.22 -12.85
C LEU A 61 7.21 -9.62 -12.43
N LYS A 62 7.45 -9.83 -11.13
CA LYS A 62 7.74 -11.15 -10.55
C LYS A 62 6.49 -11.91 -10.11
N GLU A 63 5.30 -11.43 -10.50
CA GLU A 63 3.99 -12.01 -10.17
C GLU A 63 3.77 -12.21 -8.65
N LEU A 64 4.40 -11.37 -7.82
CA LEU A 64 4.27 -11.39 -6.37
C LEU A 64 3.01 -10.68 -5.92
N ARG A 65 2.26 -11.33 -5.04
CA ARG A 65 1.07 -10.76 -4.39
C ARG A 65 1.47 -9.92 -3.18
N ILE A 66 1.19 -8.62 -3.21
CA ILE A 66 1.31 -7.79 -2.00
C ILE A 66 0.26 -8.24 -0.96
N THR A 67 0.66 -8.41 0.29
CA THR A 67 -0.22 -8.83 1.40
C THR A 67 -0.01 -7.97 2.64
N HIS A 68 -0.87 -8.10 3.65
CA HIS A 68 -0.74 -7.41 4.94
C HIS A 68 -0.49 -5.89 4.78
N CYS A 69 -1.40 -5.21 4.07
CA CYS A 69 -1.34 -3.76 3.89
C CYS A 69 -1.20 -3.05 5.23
N GLN A 70 -0.23 -2.14 5.40
CA GLN A 70 -0.01 -1.48 6.70
C GLN A 70 -1.13 -0.49 7.11
N LEU A 71 -2.07 -0.20 6.21
CA LEU A 71 -3.32 0.51 6.49
C LEU A 71 -4.50 -0.45 6.73
N GLY A 72 -4.26 -1.76 6.80
CA GLY A 72 -5.29 -2.77 7.03
C GLY A 72 -6.28 -2.98 5.88
N LEU A 73 -6.06 -2.40 4.70
CA LEU A 73 -7.06 -2.34 3.63
C LEU A 73 -7.22 -3.65 2.83
N PHE A 74 -6.19 -4.50 2.77
CA PHE A 74 -6.22 -5.76 2.04
C PHE A 74 -5.11 -6.73 2.47
N GLY A 75 -5.26 -7.99 2.05
CA GLY A 75 -4.18 -8.98 2.09
C GLY A 75 -4.05 -9.76 3.40
N TYR A 76 -5.17 -9.97 4.10
CA TYR A 76 -5.25 -10.64 5.40
C TYR A 76 -6.02 -11.99 5.32
N GLY A 77 -5.75 -12.78 4.28
CA GLY A 77 -6.39 -14.08 4.07
C GLY A 77 -7.87 -13.94 3.67
N ASP A 78 -8.75 -14.66 4.37
CA ASP A 78 -10.20 -14.67 4.13
C ASP A 78 -10.88 -13.34 4.50
N GLN A 79 -10.22 -12.52 5.33
CA GLN A 79 -10.70 -11.19 5.66
C GLN A 79 -10.47 -10.21 4.50
N LYS A 80 -11.54 -9.53 4.07
CA LYS A 80 -11.46 -8.50 3.01
C LYS A 80 -10.51 -7.36 3.40
N LYS A 81 -10.60 -6.91 4.65
CA LYS A 81 -9.77 -5.88 5.28
C LYS A 81 -9.60 -6.22 6.76
N ALA A 82 -8.46 -5.85 7.34
CA ALA A 82 -8.19 -5.95 8.78
C ALA A 82 -8.60 -4.68 9.54
N VAL A 83 -8.72 -3.54 8.86
CA VAL A 83 -9.15 -2.29 9.50
C VAL A 83 -10.67 -2.30 9.76
N THR A 84 -11.05 -1.86 10.96
CA THR A 84 -12.43 -1.59 11.36
C THR A 84 -12.65 -0.08 11.48
N PRO A 85 -13.87 0.43 11.21
CA PRO A 85 -14.17 1.84 11.45
C PRO A 85 -13.84 2.28 12.88
N ALA A 86 -13.28 3.48 13.04
CA ALA A 86 -12.99 4.06 14.34
C ALA A 86 -14.28 4.22 15.17
N ALA A 87 -14.20 3.96 16.48
CA ALA A 87 -15.33 4.12 17.40
C ALA A 87 -15.74 5.60 17.52
N GLU A 88 -14.75 6.49 17.56
CA GLU A 88 -14.92 7.93 17.71
C GLU A 88 -14.16 8.68 16.61
N ILE A 89 -14.64 9.89 16.31
CA ILE A 89 -13.98 10.79 15.36
C ILE A 89 -13.06 11.71 16.17
N ARG A 90 -11.76 11.63 15.92
CA ARG A 90 -10.76 12.52 16.52
C ARG A 90 -10.66 13.79 15.67
N PRO A 91 -11.06 14.98 16.18
CA PRO A 91 -11.14 16.18 15.36
C PRO A 91 -9.80 16.64 14.76
N ASP A 92 -8.71 16.40 15.48
CA ASP A 92 -7.34 16.69 15.03
C ASP A 92 -6.96 15.87 13.79
N LEU A 93 -7.27 14.57 13.79
CA LEU A 93 -7.02 13.69 12.64
C LEU A 93 -8.01 13.97 11.50
N GLU A 94 -9.28 14.25 11.81
CA GLU A 94 -10.29 14.53 10.80
C GLU A 94 -9.92 15.75 9.96
N GLY A 95 -9.51 16.84 10.62
CA GLY A 95 -9.08 18.06 9.91
C GLY A 95 -7.92 17.79 8.95
N LEU A 96 -6.91 17.04 9.40
CA LEU A 96 -5.77 16.68 8.56
C LEU A 96 -6.16 15.77 7.38
N VAL A 97 -7.00 14.77 7.62
CA VAL A 97 -7.51 13.88 6.58
C VAL A 97 -8.28 14.67 5.52
N ARG A 98 -9.20 15.54 5.93
CA ARG A 98 -10.03 16.34 5.01
C ARG A 98 -9.19 17.32 4.18
N ASN A 99 -8.16 17.91 4.77
CA ASN A 99 -7.26 18.84 4.09
C ASN A 99 -6.31 18.15 3.10
N ALA A 100 -6.05 16.85 3.28
CA ALA A 100 -5.15 16.06 2.43
C ALA A 100 -5.87 15.26 1.34
N LEU A 101 -7.18 15.50 1.12
CA LEU A 101 -7.93 14.79 0.08
C LEU A 101 -7.57 15.30 -1.31
N GLU A 102 -7.37 14.36 -2.23
CA GLU A 102 -7.24 14.58 -3.65
C GLU A 102 -8.39 13.82 -4.33
N ASP A 103 -9.22 14.52 -5.10
CA ASP A 103 -10.41 13.94 -5.75
C ASP A 103 -11.29 13.11 -4.78
N GLU A 104 -11.57 13.67 -3.59
CA GLU A 104 -12.35 13.05 -2.51
C GLU A 104 -11.73 11.79 -1.89
N ARG A 105 -10.45 11.52 -2.16
CA ARG A 105 -9.74 10.33 -1.70
C ARG A 105 -8.46 10.70 -0.97
N LEU A 106 -8.11 9.91 0.04
CA LEU A 106 -6.84 10.04 0.72
C LEU A 106 -5.82 9.08 0.09
N THR A 107 -4.64 9.56 -0.29
CA THR A 107 -3.61 8.67 -0.83
C THR A 107 -2.97 7.84 0.29
N CYS A 108 -2.41 6.66 -0.05
CA CYS A 108 -1.67 5.85 0.93
C CYS A 108 -0.47 6.63 1.52
N ALA A 109 0.16 7.50 0.74
CA ALA A 109 1.27 8.34 1.19
C ALA A 109 0.82 9.40 2.20
N GLU A 110 -0.24 10.15 1.91
CA GLU A 110 -0.75 11.16 2.85
C GLU A 110 -1.30 10.50 4.13
N ALA A 111 -1.94 9.33 4.03
CA ALA A 111 -2.36 8.59 5.22
C ALA A 111 -1.18 8.23 6.15
N TRP A 112 -0.02 7.87 5.59
CA TRP A 112 1.18 7.57 6.40
C TRP A 112 1.78 8.82 7.01
N LYS A 113 1.84 9.92 6.26
CA LYS A 113 2.35 11.21 6.72
C LYS A 113 1.51 11.80 7.84
N ILE A 114 0.18 11.69 7.77
CA ILE A 114 -0.73 12.07 8.85
C ILE A 114 -0.45 11.20 10.08
N ALA A 115 -0.34 9.88 9.90
CA ALA A 115 -0.08 8.96 11.01
C ALA A 115 1.24 9.31 11.73
N GLU A 116 2.29 9.58 10.98
CA GLU A 116 3.59 10.00 11.50
C GLU A 116 3.51 11.36 12.21
N SER A 117 2.92 12.37 11.59
CA SER A 117 2.80 13.72 12.16
C SER A 117 2.02 13.72 13.47
N CYS A 118 0.98 12.88 13.57
CA CYS A 118 0.14 12.76 14.75
C CYS A 118 0.61 11.69 15.74
N HIS A 119 1.72 11.00 15.47
CA HIS A 119 2.27 9.92 16.30
C HIS A 119 1.26 8.80 16.60
N VAL A 120 0.44 8.45 15.61
CA VAL A 120 -0.56 7.38 15.70
C VAL A 120 -0.20 6.19 14.81
N PRO A 121 -0.70 4.98 15.11
CA PRO A 121 -0.59 3.86 14.19
C PRO A 121 -1.22 4.19 12.83
N LYS A 122 -0.58 3.76 11.74
CA LYS A 122 -1.10 3.93 10.36
C LYS A 122 -2.55 3.46 10.22
N MET A 123 -2.91 2.35 10.88
CA MET A 123 -4.26 1.80 10.85
C MET A 123 -5.31 2.71 11.51
N GLU A 124 -4.92 3.59 12.42
CA GLU A 124 -5.84 4.56 13.05
C GLU A 124 -6.35 5.59 12.03
N VAL A 125 -5.47 6.08 11.14
CA VAL A 125 -5.87 6.98 10.05
C VAL A 125 -6.84 6.30 9.09
N SER A 126 -6.58 5.05 8.72
CA SER A 126 -7.51 4.29 7.88
C SER A 126 -8.83 3.94 8.60
N ALA A 127 -8.80 3.69 9.90
CA ALA A 127 -10.02 3.44 10.69
C ALA A 127 -10.91 4.70 10.72
N LEU A 128 -10.29 5.88 10.84
CA LEU A 128 -11.00 7.14 10.73
C LEU A 128 -11.57 7.34 9.33
N CYS A 129 -10.80 7.09 8.27
CA CYS A 129 -11.30 7.17 6.89
C CYS A 129 -12.51 6.25 6.67
N GLU A 130 -12.47 5.02 7.19
CA GLU A 130 -13.59 4.08 7.15
C GLU A 130 -14.83 4.63 7.88
N ARG A 131 -14.66 5.26 9.05
CA ARG A 131 -15.74 5.87 9.82
C ARG A 131 -16.36 7.08 9.11
N LEU A 132 -15.55 7.85 8.40
CA LEU A 132 -15.94 9.03 7.61
C LEU A 132 -16.41 8.69 6.19
N GLN A 133 -16.38 7.41 5.81
CA GLN A 133 -16.67 6.93 4.45
C GLN A 133 -15.75 7.53 3.36
N ILE A 134 -14.53 7.92 3.73
CA ILE A 134 -13.49 8.41 2.83
C ILE A 134 -12.71 7.22 2.27
N LYS A 135 -12.59 7.14 0.95
CA LYS A 135 -11.82 6.06 0.31
C LYS A 135 -10.33 6.37 0.33
N ILE A 136 -9.53 5.41 0.75
CA ILE A 136 -8.09 5.46 0.51
C ILE A 136 -7.80 4.95 -0.90
N GLY A 137 -7.02 5.72 -1.66
CA GLY A 137 -6.59 5.44 -3.03
C GLY A 137 -5.08 5.47 -3.19
N SER A 138 -4.62 5.25 -4.42
CA SER A 138 -3.21 5.45 -4.83
C SER A 138 -2.22 4.75 -3.90
N CYS A 139 -2.27 3.42 -3.88
CA CYS A 139 -1.32 2.65 -3.08
C CYS A 139 0.11 2.99 -3.53
N GLN A 140 0.99 3.33 -2.58
CA GLN A 140 2.40 3.63 -2.86
C GLN A 140 3.14 2.50 -3.61
N LEU A 141 2.73 1.23 -3.40
CA LEU A 141 3.27 0.06 -4.09
C LEU A 141 2.45 -0.35 -5.35
N GLY A 142 1.48 0.45 -5.80
CA GLY A 142 0.69 0.15 -7.01
C GLY A 142 -0.34 -0.99 -6.89
N ALA A 143 -0.77 -1.34 -5.67
CA ALA A 143 -1.72 -2.44 -5.44
C ALA A 143 -3.17 -2.11 -5.84
N PHE A 144 -3.55 -0.83 -5.81
CA PHE A 144 -4.85 -0.27 -6.20
C PHE A 144 -4.76 1.23 -6.38
#